data_AF-A0A496YPP7-F1
#
_entry.id   AF-A0A496YPP7-F1
#
_cell.length_a   1.000
_cell.length_b   1.000
_cell.length_c   1.000
_cell.angle_alpha   90.00
_cell.angle_beta   90.00
_cell.angle_gamma   90.00
#
_symmetry.space_group_name_H-M   'P 1'
#
loop_
_entity.id
_entity.type
_entity.pdbx_description
1 polymer ?
#
loop_
_entity_poly.entity_id
_entity_poly.type
_entity_poly.pdbx_seq_one_letter_code
_entity_poly.pdbx_strand_id
1 'polypeptide(L)'
;MARVDKILEKWRNNPPKEAPKERVLSILKRYFSKNYKEKPGSHIVVRDDRLKGMPDYGPDGTFDVPVKGGQKVKGYYLKRLARTIKLLEEMEE
;
A
#
# COMPACT_ATOMS: atom_id res chain seq x y z
N MET A 1 -14.62 13.68 4.04
CA MET A 1 -13.69 12.52 4.05
C MET A 1 -14.35 11.34 3.36
N ALA A 2 -13.76 10.85 2.27
CA ALA A 2 -14.27 9.68 1.58
C ALA A 2 -14.09 8.41 2.44
N ARG A 3 -14.84 7.35 2.13
CA ARG A 3 -14.77 6.08 2.87
C ARG A 3 -13.35 5.49 2.89
N VAL A 4 -12.55 5.75 1.86
CA VAL A 4 -11.17 5.23 1.75
C VAL A 4 -10.21 5.98 2.66
N ASP A 5 -10.35 7.30 2.81
CA ASP A 5 -9.50 8.10 3.71
C ASP A 5 -9.61 7.62 5.16
N LYS A 6 -10.85 7.32 5.60
CA LYS A 6 -11.09 6.74 6.94
C LYS A 6 -10.41 5.38 7.13
N ILE A 7 -10.26 4.60 6.06
CA ILE A 7 -9.57 3.29 6.10
C ILE A 7 -8.07 3.49 6.23
N LEU A 8 -7.50 4.42 5.46
CA LEU A 8 -6.08 4.74 5.51
C LEU A 8 -5.71 5.32 6.88
N GLU A 9 -6.52 6.23 7.42
CA GLU A 9 -6.33 6.77 8.75
C GLU A 9 -6.36 5.66 9.82
N LYS A 10 -7.33 4.74 9.74
CA LYS A 10 -7.39 3.57 10.61
C LYS A 10 -6.13 2.71 10.49
N TRP A 11 -5.67 2.42 9.27
CA TRP A 11 -4.47 1.60 9.05
C TRP A 11 -3.20 2.27 9.55
N ARG A 12 -3.12 3.60 9.47
CA ARG A 12 -2.00 4.39 9.97
C ARG A 12 -1.93 4.34 11.50
N ASN A 13 -3.06 4.57 12.16
CA ASN A 13 -3.13 4.74 13.61
C ASN A 13 -3.24 3.40 14.36
N ASN A 14 -4.17 2.54 13.94
CA ASN A 14 -4.45 1.25 14.56
C ASN A 14 -4.82 0.20 13.49
N PRO A 15 -3.82 -0.34 12.76
CA PRO A 15 -4.07 -1.30 11.70
C PRO A 15 -4.69 -2.58 12.27
N PRO A 16 -5.65 -3.22 11.56
CA PRO A 16 -6.11 -4.54 11.95
C PRO A 16 -4.96 -5.56 11.84
N LYS A 17 -5.06 -6.69 12.55
CA LYS A 17 -4.07 -7.77 12.48
C LYS A 17 -3.83 -8.22 11.03
N GLU A 18 -4.92 -8.36 10.27
CA GLU A 18 -4.92 -8.77 8.88
C GLU A 18 -6.05 -8.04 8.13
N ALA A 19 -5.89 -7.82 6.82
CA ALA A 19 -6.98 -7.42 5.92
C ALA A 19 -6.98 -8.28 4.65
N PRO A 20 -8.16 -8.49 4.02
CA PRO A 20 -8.25 -9.24 2.77
C PRO A 20 -7.48 -8.54 1.64
N LYS A 21 -6.80 -9.34 0.80
CA LYS A 21 -6.02 -8.89 -0.35
C LYS A 21 -6.86 -8.01 -1.28
N GLU A 22 -8.12 -8.38 -1.53
CA GLU A 22 -9.04 -7.64 -2.41
C GLU A 22 -9.24 -6.19 -1.97
N ARG A 23 -9.29 -5.95 -0.65
CA ARG A 23 -9.39 -4.60 -0.10
C ARG A 23 -8.10 -3.80 -0.32
N VAL A 24 -6.95 -4.45 -0.20
CA VAL A 24 -5.64 -3.83 -0.51
C VAL A 24 -5.55 -3.51 -1.99
N LEU A 25 -5.93 -4.43 -2.88
CA LEU A 25 -5.96 -4.21 -4.33
C LEU A 25 -6.88 -3.05 -4.72
N SER A 26 -8.02 -2.89 -4.04
CA SER A 26 -8.94 -1.78 -4.29
C SER A 26 -8.31 -0.41 -3.95
N ILE A 27 -7.50 -0.36 -2.89
CA ILE A 27 -6.74 0.84 -2.52
C ILE A 27 -5.59 1.07 -3.50
N LEU A 28 -4.84 0.02 -3.85
CA LEU A 28 -3.74 0.13 -4.82
C LEU A 28 -4.24 0.60 -6.18
N LYS A 29 -5.39 0.09 -6.64
CA LYS A 29 -6.04 0.54 -7.88
C LYS A 29 -6.40 2.02 -7.85
N ARG A 30 -6.79 2.57 -6.70
CA ARG A 30 -7.17 3.97 -6.53
C ARG A 30 -5.96 4.92 -6.52
N TYR A 31 -4.90 4.57 -5.79
CA TYR A 31 -3.78 5.50 -5.55
C TYR A 31 -2.59 5.30 -6.49
N PHE A 32 -2.45 4.11 -7.06
CA PHE A 32 -1.30 3.75 -7.90
C PHE A 32 -1.73 3.42 -9.34
N SER A 33 -2.99 3.63 -9.73
CA SER A 33 -3.48 3.55 -11.12
C SER A 33 -3.01 2.32 -11.93
N LYS A 34 -2.91 1.15 -11.29
CA LYS A 34 -2.39 -0.13 -11.84
C LYS A 34 -0.86 -0.25 -11.97
N ASN A 35 -0.09 0.65 -11.38
CA ASN A 35 1.37 0.52 -11.20
C ASN A 35 1.71 -0.48 -10.07
N TYR A 36 1.07 -1.65 -10.12
CA TYR A 36 1.35 -2.75 -9.22
C TYR A 36 1.20 -4.08 -9.97
N LYS A 37 1.99 -5.07 -9.57
CA LYS A 37 1.98 -6.43 -10.12
C LYS A 37 1.82 -7.44 -9.00
N GLU A 38 0.81 -8.29 -9.13
CA GLU A 38 0.65 -9.43 -8.23
C GLU A 38 1.66 -10.53 -8.58
N LYS A 39 2.38 -11.03 -7.58
CA LYS A 39 3.12 -12.29 -7.66
C LYS A 39 2.26 -13.36 -7.00
N PRO A 40 1.71 -14.32 -7.78
CA PRO A 40 0.77 -15.31 -7.27
C PRO A 40 1.25 -15.97 -5.98
N GLY A 41 0.40 -16.00 -4.95
CA GLY A 41 0.66 -16.67 -3.68
C GLY A 41 1.68 -16.01 -2.74
N SER A 42 2.35 -14.93 -3.14
CA SER A 42 3.49 -14.38 -2.37
C SER A 42 3.31 -12.92 -1.95
N HIS A 43 3.30 -11.98 -2.90
CA HIS A 43 3.30 -10.54 -2.60
C HIS A 43 2.79 -9.71 -3.77
N ILE A 44 2.43 -8.46 -3.49
CA ILE A 44 2.12 -7.45 -4.50
C ILE A 44 3.31 -6.50 -4.58
N VAL A 45 3.88 -6.32 -5.76
CA VAL A 45 4.94 -5.33 -6.00
C VAL A 45 4.27 -4.05 -6.49
N VAL A 46 4.47 -2.95 -5.79
CA VAL A 46 4.00 -1.62 -6.21
C VAL A 46 5.21 -0.84 -6.72
N ARG A 47 5.03 -0.06 -7.77
CA ARG A 47 6.04 0.84 -8.33
C ARG A 47 5.43 2.23 -8.47
N ASP A 48 6.07 3.25 -7.94
CA ASP A 48 5.64 4.63 -8.13
C ASP A 48 6.85 5.53 -8.30
N ASP A 49 6.92 6.26 -9.41
CA ASP A 49 8.06 7.11 -9.74
C ASP A 49 8.25 8.25 -8.72
N ARG A 50 7.18 8.67 -8.02
CA ARG A 50 7.24 9.68 -6.95
C ARG A 50 8.02 9.20 -5.72
N LEU A 51 8.19 7.89 -5.57
CA LEU A 51 8.91 7.27 -4.44
C LEU A 51 10.40 7.04 -4.74
N LYS A 52 10.87 7.38 -5.95
CA LYS A 52 12.28 7.22 -6.33
C LYS A 52 13.20 8.06 -5.44
N GLY A 53 14.29 7.45 -4.98
CA GLY A 53 15.30 8.13 -4.15
C GLY A 53 14.93 8.27 -2.67
N MET A 54 13.77 7.76 -2.24
CA MET A 54 13.39 7.76 -0.83
C MET A 54 13.99 6.56 -0.08
N PRO A 55 14.37 6.74 1.21
CA PRO A 55 15.16 5.76 1.97
C PRO A 55 14.44 4.44 2.30
N ASP A 56 13.12 4.35 2.11
CA ASP A 56 12.29 3.16 2.42
C ASP A 56 11.79 2.40 1.18
N TYR A 57 12.23 2.81 -0.01
CA TYR A 57 11.73 2.30 -1.29
C TYR A 57 12.89 1.87 -2.18
N GLY A 58 12.60 1.01 -3.15
CA GLY A 58 13.57 0.59 -4.15
C GLY A 58 14.06 1.77 -5.00
N PRO A 59 15.18 1.59 -5.73
CA PRO A 59 15.77 2.65 -6.55
C PRO A 59 14.82 3.20 -7.63
N ASP A 60 13.86 2.38 -8.07
CA ASP A 60 12.80 2.77 -9.00
C ASP A 60 11.47 3.14 -8.31
N GLY A 61 11.48 3.39 -7.00
CA GLY A 61 10.30 3.72 -6.20
C GLY A 61 9.42 2.50 -5.90
N THR A 62 10.00 1.31 -5.89
CA THR A 62 9.27 0.06 -5.65
C THR A 62 9.13 -0.27 -4.17
N PHE A 63 8.04 -0.94 -3.81
CA PHE A 63 7.90 -1.61 -2.52
C PHE A 63 7.01 -2.84 -2.61
N ASP A 64 7.20 -3.76 -1.67
CA ASP A 64 6.45 -5.00 -1.56
C ASP A 64 5.33 -4.91 -0.52
N VAL A 65 4.21 -5.57 -0.83
CA VAL A 65 3.10 -5.84 0.09
C VAL A 65 2.89 -7.35 0.15
N PRO A 66 3.51 -8.03 1.13
CA PRO A 66 3.39 -9.48 1.27
C PRO A 66 1.97 -9.94 1.57
N VAL A 67 1.59 -11.04 0.92
CA VAL A 67 0.28 -11.67 1.03
C VAL A 67 0.44 -13.04 1.71
N LYS A 68 -0.13 -13.17 2.90
CA LYS A 68 -0.19 -14.42 3.65
C LYS A 68 -1.25 -15.35 3.04
N GLY A 69 -0.80 -16.55 2.62
CA GLY A 69 -1.68 -17.59 2.07
C GLY A 69 -2.45 -17.16 0.81
N GLY A 70 -1.91 -16.20 0.05
CA GLY A 70 -2.56 -15.65 -1.15
C GLY A 70 -3.80 -14.78 -0.90
N GLN A 71 -4.25 -14.62 0.35
CA GLN A 71 -5.56 -14.05 0.67
C GLN A 71 -5.53 -12.82 1.57
N LYS A 72 -4.50 -12.64 2.40
CA LYS A 72 -4.50 -11.60 3.44
C LYS A 72 -3.19 -10.84 3.53
N VAL A 73 -3.23 -9.58 3.97
CA VAL A 73 -2.07 -8.73 4.22
C VAL A 73 -2.00 -8.39 5.71
N LYS A 74 -0.82 -8.51 6.32
CA LYS A 74 -0.62 -8.21 7.74
C LYS A 74 -0.72 -6.71 8.02
N GLY A 75 -1.22 -6.35 9.21
CA GLY A 75 -1.38 -4.97 9.66
C GLY A 75 -0.13 -4.08 9.54
N TYR A 76 1.05 -4.66 9.76
CA TYR A 76 2.33 -3.97 9.55
C TYR A 76 2.45 -3.36 8.14
N TYR A 77 2.15 -4.17 7.10
CA TYR A 77 2.21 -3.71 5.71
C TYR A 77 1.06 -2.76 5.35
N LEU A 78 -0.11 -2.93 5.98
CA LEU A 78 -1.22 -1.98 5.83
C LEU A 78 -0.84 -0.59 6.37
N LYS A 79 -0.15 -0.54 7.50
CA LYS A 79 0.35 0.69 8.10
C LYS A 79 1.42 1.34 7.24
N ARG A 80 2.37 0.55 6.70
CA ARG A 80 3.36 1.04 5.72
C ARG A 80 2.66 1.65 4.51
N LEU A 81 1.72 0.92 3.90
CA LEU A 81 0.95 1.39 2.74
C LEU A 81 0.20 2.71 3.03
N ALA A 82 -0.46 2.82 4.19
CA ALA A 82 -1.17 4.04 4.57
C ALA A 82 -0.22 5.23 4.77
N ARG A 83 0.98 5.01 5.32
CA ARG A 83 2.02 6.04 5.44
C ARG A 83 2.53 6.48 4.07
N THR A 84 2.80 5.53 3.18
CA THR A 84 3.22 5.82 1.80
C THR A 84 2.20 6.68 1.06
N ILE A 85 0.91 6.32 1.14
CA ILE A 85 -0.14 7.10 0.48
C ILE A 85 -0.21 8.52 1.06
N LYS A 86 -0.18 8.66 2.39
CA LYS A 86 -0.22 9.99 3.01
C LYS A 86 0.98 10.84 2.62
N LEU A 87 2.17 10.26 2.58
CA LEU A 87 3.39 10.93 2.12
C LEU A 87 3.23 11.44 0.68
N LEU A 88 2.68 10.61 -0.21
CA LEU A 88 2.44 10.99 -1.60
C LEU A 88 1.41 12.13 -1.72
N GLU A 89 0.34 12.08 -0.94
CA GLU A 89 -0.65 13.17 -0.88
C GLU A 89 -0.02 14.48 -0.39
N GLU A 90 0.89 14.44 0.59
CA GLU A 90 1.61 15.61 1.11
C GLU A 90 2.64 16.20 0.13
N MET A 91 3.04 15.45 -0.92
CA MET A 91 3.96 15.94 -1.97
C MET A 91 3.24 16.56 -3.16
N GLU A 92 1.94 16.32 -3.30
CA GLU A 92 1.10 16.87 -4.38
C GLU A 92 0.47 18.23 -4.00
N GLU A 93 0.64 18.67 -2.74
CA GLU A 93 0.32 20.00 -2.21
C GLU A 93 1.52 20.96 -2.29
#